data_AF-A0A4P7SVE8-F1
#
_entry.id   AF-A0A4P7SVE8-F1
#
_cell.length_a   1.000
_cell.length_b   1.000
_cell.length_c   1.000
_cell.angle_alpha   90.00
_cell.angle_beta   90.00
_cell.angle_gamma   90.00
#
_symmetry.space_group_name_H-M   'P 1'
#
loop_
_entity.id
_entity.type
_entity.pdbx_description
1 polymer ?
#
loop_
_entity_poly.entity_id
_entity_poly.type
_entity_poly.pdbx_seq_one_letter_code
_entity_poly.pdbx_strand_id
1 'polypeptide(L)'
;MLIERIYDEDLAQASYFIGCQAKGEALVVDPRRDIAVYQSLAAANGMKIVAVTETHIHADFLSGTRELAAATGATAYVSGEGGTDWQYRFEAERLNDNDEITLGNITVKALHTPGHTPEHLSFLITDGAFADTPGYLLSGDFVFSGDLGRPDLLDEAAGGVDTRFAGAKQLFTSLREKFLALPDHVQVHPGHGAGSACGKALGAIPSSTVGYERLYAWWGPYLAANDEQGFINELLDGQPDAHAYFGRMKRENREGPAVMGERTPLEELATADVVAGLAADTATFVDTRSNTEVHEGTVTGSLNVPAGKSTASFGAWVVNPETDKNPLVLLAPDQAAAQEMWDHLVRVGIDNVAGYLTSLEGLPASTPKLIQPEELEGFDAAMVLDVRNRTEHAAGHIPGSHQLSGGRVMWNLDELPTEGTIVSYCQSGVRNSVAASALRRAGYDVVELDGSYAGWAAWQQSRESVSSS
;
A
#
# COMPACT_ATOMS: atom_id res chain seq x y z
N MET A 1 -26.88 -0.98 15.02
CA MET A 1 -25.44 -1.30 14.90
C MET A 1 -24.64 -0.03 14.58
N LEU A 2 -23.38 0.06 15.01
CA LEU A 2 -22.40 1.04 14.52
C LEU A 2 -21.52 0.37 13.45
N ILE A 3 -21.28 1.04 12.34
CA ILE A 3 -20.27 0.66 11.35
C ILE A 3 -19.51 1.92 10.97
N GLU A 4 -18.21 1.95 11.24
CA GLU A 4 -17.32 3.06 10.93
C GLU A 4 -16.22 2.59 9.99
N ARG A 5 -15.98 3.36 8.93
CA ARG A 5 -14.91 3.12 7.96
C ARG A 5 -13.73 4.00 8.33
N ILE A 6 -12.59 3.38 8.60
CA ILE A 6 -11.32 4.07 8.85
C ILE A 6 -10.48 3.89 7.59
N TYR A 7 -10.19 4.99 6.90
CA TYR A 7 -9.50 4.98 5.62
C TYR A 7 -8.10 5.58 5.73
N ASP A 8 -7.12 4.90 5.17
CA ASP A 8 -5.78 5.41 4.91
C ASP A 8 -5.70 5.95 3.47
N GLU A 9 -5.50 7.25 3.32
CA GLU A 9 -5.31 7.87 2.00
C GLU A 9 -3.96 7.55 1.36
N ASP A 10 -2.98 7.07 2.12
CA ASP A 10 -1.65 6.71 1.64
C ASP A 10 -1.68 5.42 0.82
N LEU A 11 -2.14 4.34 1.47
CA LEU A 11 -2.24 3.00 0.90
C LEU A 11 -3.60 2.74 0.22
N ALA A 12 -4.51 3.71 0.29
CA ALA A 12 -5.90 3.59 -0.16
C ALA A 12 -6.64 2.42 0.52
N GLN A 13 -6.28 2.14 1.78
CA GLN A 13 -6.74 0.98 2.56
C GLN A 13 -7.91 1.37 3.47
N ALA A 14 -8.90 0.50 3.56
CA ALA A 14 -10.06 0.65 4.41
C ALA A 14 -10.11 -0.48 5.46
N SER A 15 -10.26 -0.06 6.70
CA SER A 15 -10.56 -0.93 7.84
C SER A 15 -11.93 -0.57 8.42
N TYR A 16 -12.55 -1.51 9.10
CA TYR A 16 -13.93 -1.35 9.58
C TYR A 16 -14.05 -1.63 11.06
N PHE A 17 -14.68 -0.70 11.78
CA PHE A 17 -15.06 -0.86 13.18
C PHE A 17 -16.57 -1.12 13.26
N ILE A 18 -16.94 -2.31 13.72
CA ILE A 18 -18.34 -2.74 13.88
C ILE A 18 -18.67 -2.78 15.36
N GLY A 19 -19.74 -2.10 15.78
CA GLY A 19 -20.08 -1.96 17.20
C GLY A 19 -21.52 -2.36 17.52
N CYS A 20 -21.68 -3.22 18.53
CA CYS A 20 -22.97 -3.47 19.16
C CYS A 20 -23.20 -2.47 20.31
N GLN A 21 -23.86 -1.35 20.03
CA GLN A 21 -24.13 -0.31 21.04
C GLN A 21 -24.89 -0.81 22.28
N ALA A 22 -25.78 -1.80 22.12
CA ALA A 22 -26.53 -2.36 23.24
C ALA A 22 -25.67 -3.18 24.21
N LYS A 23 -24.51 -3.69 23.76
CA LYS A 23 -23.59 -4.51 24.56
C LYS A 23 -22.28 -3.81 24.89
N GLY A 24 -21.96 -2.72 24.20
CA GLY A 24 -20.68 -2.03 24.35
C GLY A 24 -19.51 -2.90 23.84
N GLU A 25 -19.75 -3.72 22.83
CA GLU A 25 -18.74 -4.62 22.25
C GLU A 25 -18.48 -4.23 20.79
N ALA A 26 -17.22 -4.33 20.36
CA ALA A 26 -16.80 -4.02 19.02
C ALA A 26 -15.91 -5.11 18.39
N LEU A 27 -15.96 -5.18 17.07
CA LEU A 27 -15.10 -5.99 16.22
C LEU A 27 -14.39 -5.08 15.20
N VAL A 28 -13.11 -5.31 14.94
CA VAL A 28 -12.35 -4.61 13.90
C VAL A 28 -11.96 -5.55 12.77
N VAL A 29 -12.21 -5.15 11.52
CA VAL A 29 -11.83 -5.88 10.31
C VAL A 29 -10.69 -5.15 9.60
N ASP A 30 -9.66 -5.89 9.21
CA ASP A 30 -8.47 -5.42 8.49
C ASP A 30 -7.76 -4.23 9.17
N PRO A 31 -7.46 -4.31 10.48
CA PRO A 31 -6.84 -3.21 11.20
C PRO A 31 -5.45 -2.86 10.66
N ARG A 32 -5.11 -1.57 10.66
CA ARG A 32 -3.73 -1.07 10.50
C ARG A 32 -2.92 -1.28 11.78
N ARG A 33 -1.59 -1.32 11.69
CA ARG A 33 -0.68 -1.46 12.86
C ARG A 33 -0.65 -0.24 13.79
N ASP A 34 -1.00 0.96 13.32
CA ASP A 34 -1.17 2.15 14.17
C ASP A 34 -2.54 2.11 14.90
N ILE A 35 -2.65 1.29 15.95
CA ILE A 35 -3.94 0.90 16.54
C ILE A 35 -4.68 1.98 17.35
N ALA A 36 -4.05 3.14 17.60
CA ALA A 36 -4.60 4.20 18.45
C ALA A 36 -5.95 4.74 17.93
N VAL A 37 -6.15 4.73 16.61
CA VAL A 37 -7.41 5.14 15.97
C VAL A 37 -8.59 4.27 16.44
N TYR A 38 -8.40 2.95 16.53
CA TYR A 38 -9.45 2.01 16.94
C TYR A 38 -9.73 2.11 18.44
N GLN A 39 -8.69 2.25 19.26
CA GLN A 39 -8.83 2.42 20.71
C GLN A 39 -9.58 3.72 21.04
N SER A 40 -9.24 4.81 20.35
CA SER A 40 -9.91 6.10 20.51
C SER A 40 -11.37 6.03 20.09
N LEU A 41 -11.67 5.36 18.97
CA LEU A 41 -13.04 5.18 18.49
C LEU A 41 -13.88 4.31 19.44
N ALA A 42 -13.30 3.24 19.99
CA ALA A 42 -13.94 2.40 21.00
C ALA A 42 -14.25 3.20 22.27
N ALA A 43 -13.27 3.95 22.79
CA ALA A 43 -13.45 4.80 23.97
C ALA A 43 -14.53 5.86 23.77
N ALA A 44 -14.53 6.55 22.62
CA ALA A 44 -15.51 7.59 22.28
C ALA A 44 -16.95 7.04 22.23
N ASN A 45 -17.12 5.76 21.90
CA ASN A 45 -18.41 5.08 21.82
C ASN A 45 -18.75 4.22 23.04
N GLY A 46 -17.91 4.23 24.09
CA GLY A 46 -18.10 3.41 25.29
C GLY A 46 -18.08 1.90 25.00
N MET A 47 -17.24 1.48 24.04
CA MET A 47 -17.14 0.09 23.59
C MET A 47 -15.80 -0.55 23.97
N LYS A 48 -15.81 -1.88 24.09
CA LYS A 48 -14.61 -2.72 24.18
C LYS A 48 -14.44 -3.49 22.88
N ILE A 49 -13.25 -3.42 22.29
CA ILE A 49 -12.87 -4.29 21.17
C ILE A 49 -12.68 -5.70 21.72
N VAL A 50 -13.51 -6.64 21.28
CA VAL A 50 -13.52 -8.03 21.77
C VAL A 50 -13.13 -9.04 20.70
N ALA A 51 -13.19 -8.64 19.44
CA ALA A 51 -12.82 -9.46 18.30
C ALA A 51 -12.04 -8.62 17.27
N VAL A 52 -11.10 -9.25 16.60
CA VAL A 52 -10.37 -8.67 15.47
C VAL A 52 -10.27 -9.74 14.40
N THR A 53 -10.49 -9.38 13.14
CA THR A 53 -10.39 -10.32 12.02
C THR A 53 -9.79 -9.67 10.80
N GLU A 54 -9.33 -10.49 9.86
CA GLU A 54 -8.88 -10.05 8.54
C GLU A 54 -9.65 -10.76 7.43
N THR A 55 -9.81 -10.07 6.31
CA THR A 55 -10.35 -10.65 5.07
C THR A 55 -9.34 -11.59 4.41
N HIS A 56 -8.06 -11.23 4.40
CA HIS A 56 -7.00 -12.01 3.77
C HIS A 56 -5.61 -11.65 4.31
N ILE A 57 -4.59 -12.41 3.89
CA ILE A 57 -3.19 -12.07 4.17
C ILE A 57 -2.82 -10.89 3.25
N HIS A 58 -2.79 -9.68 3.80
CA HIS A 58 -2.54 -8.44 3.06
C HIS A 58 -1.15 -8.39 2.39
N ALA A 59 -1.05 -7.73 1.24
CA ALA A 59 0.18 -7.62 0.45
C ALA A 59 0.83 -6.23 0.53
N ASP A 60 0.09 -5.21 0.91
CA ASP A 60 0.47 -3.80 0.78
C ASP A 60 0.65 -3.11 2.13
N PHE A 61 0.15 -3.70 3.22
CA PHE A 61 0.39 -3.23 4.58
C PHE A 61 0.57 -4.41 5.54
N LEU A 62 1.22 -4.15 6.67
CA LEU A 62 1.26 -5.08 7.80
C LEU A 62 0.01 -4.96 8.65
N SER A 63 -0.64 -6.10 8.85
CA SER A 63 -1.85 -6.18 9.66
C SER A 63 -1.61 -5.82 11.12
N GLY A 64 -2.53 -5.04 11.65
CA GLY A 64 -2.65 -4.70 13.07
C GLY A 64 -3.37 -5.75 13.92
N THR A 65 -3.77 -6.91 13.38
CA THR A 65 -4.57 -7.88 14.15
C THR A 65 -3.87 -8.34 15.41
N ARG A 66 -2.58 -8.70 15.29
CA ARG A 66 -1.78 -9.11 16.45
C ARG A 66 -1.56 -7.97 17.43
N GLU A 67 -1.33 -6.76 16.92
CA GLU A 67 -1.13 -5.55 17.73
C GLU A 67 -2.38 -5.24 18.55
N LEU A 68 -3.54 -5.21 17.88
CA LEU A 68 -4.80 -4.88 18.50
C LEU A 68 -5.28 -5.98 19.46
N ALA A 69 -5.11 -7.25 19.10
CA ALA A 69 -5.41 -8.38 19.99
C ALA A 69 -4.53 -8.33 21.25
N ALA A 70 -3.23 -8.08 21.12
CA ALA A 70 -2.32 -7.96 22.26
C ALA A 70 -2.69 -6.77 23.17
N ALA A 71 -3.03 -5.62 22.60
CA ALA A 71 -3.36 -4.42 23.37
C ALA A 71 -4.73 -4.47 24.07
N THR A 72 -5.68 -5.25 23.55
CA THR A 72 -7.08 -5.25 24.03
C THR A 72 -7.51 -6.56 24.70
N GLY A 73 -6.76 -7.65 24.47
CA GLY A 73 -7.18 -9.01 24.81
C GLY A 73 -8.31 -9.53 23.93
N ALA A 74 -8.56 -8.91 22.77
CA ALA A 74 -9.55 -9.38 21.80
C ALA A 74 -9.14 -10.71 21.18
N THR A 75 -10.12 -11.54 20.83
CA THR A 75 -9.88 -12.76 20.07
C THR A 75 -9.55 -12.42 18.63
N ALA A 76 -8.40 -12.89 18.15
CA ALA A 76 -8.03 -12.81 16.74
C ALA A 76 -8.67 -13.97 15.96
N TYR A 77 -9.37 -13.64 14.88
CA TYR A 77 -9.94 -14.58 13.93
C TYR A 77 -9.26 -14.41 12.57
N VAL A 78 -8.90 -15.50 11.93
CA VAL A 78 -8.28 -15.49 10.60
C VAL A 78 -8.78 -16.66 9.77
N SER A 79 -8.63 -16.57 8.45
CA SER A 79 -9.07 -17.64 7.56
C SER A 79 -8.37 -18.98 7.83
N GLY A 80 -9.13 -20.06 7.75
CA GLY A 80 -8.68 -21.45 7.65
C GLY A 80 -8.67 -22.00 6.22
N GLU A 81 -9.11 -21.23 5.23
CA GLU A 81 -9.43 -21.72 3.88
C GLU A 81 -8.24 -21.73 2.89
N GLY A 82 -7.05 -21.34 3.34
CA GLY A 82 -5.85 -21.17 2.49
C GLY A 82 -5.17 -22.45 2.01
N GLY A 83 -5.78 -23.63 2.17
CA GLY A 83 -5.16 -24.91 1.84
C GLY A 83 -3.89 -25.19 2.66
N THR A 84 -2.87 -25.83 2.08
CA THR A 84 -1.59 -26.07 2.78
C THR A 84 -0.66 -24.86 2.77
N ASP A 85 -0.79 -24.02 1.74
CA ASP A 85 0.25 -23.06 1.38
C ASP A 85 -0.03 -21.65 1.88
N TRP A 86 -1.29 -21.31 2.18
CA TRP A 86 -1.71 -19.97 2.62
C TRP A 86 -2.37 -19.97 4.00
N GLN A 87 -1.77 -20.71 4.94
CA GLN A 87 -2.17 -20.71 6.34
C GLN A 87 -1.35 -19.71 7.16
N TYR A 88 -2.04 -18.92 8.00
CA TYR A 88 -1.41 -18.10 9.03
C TYR A 88 -0.65 -18.96 10.04
N ARG A 89 0.51 -18.49 10.50
CA ARG A 89 1.45 -19.24 11.37
C ARG A 89 1.54 -18.67 12.80
N PHE A 90 0.57 -17.87 13.20
CA PHE A 90 0.42 -17.39 14.57
C PHE A 90 -0.88 -17.88 15.20
N GLU A 91 -0.97 -17.77 16.51
CA GLU A 91 -2.14 -18.15 17.31
C GLU A 91 -3.33 -17.23 17.00
N ALA A 92 -4.40 -17.82 16.44
CA ALA A 92 -5.67 -17.18 16.14
C ALA A 92 -6.73 -18.26 15.89
N GLU A 93 -7.99 -17.92 16.15
CA GLU A 93 -9.15 -18.76 15.82
C GLU A 93 -9.34 -18.84 14.30
N ARG A 94 -9.70 -20.02 13.81
CA ARG A 94 -9.86 -20.27 12.37
C ARG A 94 -11.31 -20.13 11.96
N LEU A 95 -11.55 -19.30 10.95
CA LEU A 95 -12.84 -19.18 10.29
C LEU A 95 -12.81 -19.94 8.96
N ASN A 96 -13.81 -20.77 8.76
CA ASN A 96 -14.13 -21.43 7.50
C ASN A 96 -15.44 -20.84 6.93
N ASP A 97 -15.78 -21.21 5.71
CA ASP A 97 -17.00 -20.77 5.05
C ASP A 97 -18.24 -21.03 5.93
N ASN A 98 -19.03 -19.99 6.15
CA ASN A 98 -20.24 -19.94 6.97
C ASN A 98 -20.03 -19.95 8.49
N ASP A 99 -18.80 -19.96 9.01
CA ASP A 99 -18.56 -19.72 10.43
C ASP A 99 -19.02 -18.29 10.81
N GLU A 100 -19.42 -18.10 12.06
CA GLU A 100 -20.01 -16.85 12.53
C GLU A 100 -19.29 -16.33 13.77
N ILE A 101 -19.00 -15.03 13.77
CA ILE A 101 -18.66 -14.27 14.97
C ILE A 101 -19.93 -13.56 15.44
N THR A 102 -20.36 -13.84 16.67
CA THR A 102 -21.47 -13.12 17.31
C THR A 102 -20.93 -11.94 18.12
N LEU A 103 -21.39 -10.74 17.81
CA LEU A 103 -21.06 -9.49 18.49
C LEU A 103 -22.33 -8.86 19.07
N GLY A 104 -22.70 -9.26 20.29
CA GLY A 104 -23.98 -8.88 20.88
C GLY A 104 -25.18 -9.32 20.03
N ASN A 105 -25.87 -8.35 19.42
CA ASN A 105 -27.00 -8.62 18.51
C ASN A 105 -26.56 -8.85 17.06
N ILE A 106 -25.31 -8.54 16.72
CA ILE A 106 -24.80 -8.55 15.36
C ILE A 106 -24.21 -9.92 15.05
N THR A 107 -24.52 -10.46 13.88
CA THR A 107 -23.87 -11.66 13.34
C THR A 107 -22.96 -11.25 12.20
N VAL A 108 -21.69 -11.64 12.29
CA VAL A 108 -20.69 -11.47 11.23
C VAL A 108 -20.34 -12.86 10.70
N LYS A 109 -20.87 -13.20 9.52
CA LYS A 109 -20.68 -14.51 8.88
C LYS A 109 -19.53 -14.46 7.89
N ALA A 110 -18.59 -15.38 8.00
CA ALA A 110 -17.53 -15.58 7.02
C ALA A 110 -18.08 -16.22 5.74
N LEU A 111 -17.69 -15.71 4.59
CA LEU A 111 -17.93 -16.28 3.27
C LEU A 111 -16.58 -16.51 2.60
N HIS A 112 -16.26 -17.74 2.23
CA HIS A 112 -15.06 -18.03 1.46
C HIS A 112 -15.22 -17.52 0.03
N THR A 113 -14.39 -16.56 -0.33
CA THR A 113 -14.44 -15.81 -1.59
C THR A 113 -13.06 -15.78 -2.25
N PRO A 114 -12.48 -16.95 -2.58
CA PRO A 114 -11.13 -17.02 -3.10
C PRO A 114 -11.01 -16.30 -4.45
N GLY A 115 -9.81 -15.79 -4.68
CA GLY A 115 -9.34 -15.45 -6.01
C GLY A 115 -8.40 -14.25 -6.06
N HIS A 116 -8.61 -13.22 -5.23
CA HIS A 116 -7.51 -12.29 -4.90
C HIS A 116 -6.42 -13.03 -4.13
N THR A 117 -6.83 -13.76 -3.09
CA THR A 117 -6.00 -14.77 -2.43
C THR A 117 -6.78 -16.08 -2.22
N PRO A 118 -6.12 -17.24 -2.06
CA PRO A 118 -6.79 -18.52 -1.84
C PRO A 118 -7.57 -18.60 -0.52
N GLU A 119 -7.09 -17.95 0.53
CA GLU A 119 -7.70 -17.93 1.86
C GLU A 119 -8.79 -16.85 2.03
N HIS A 120 -8.98 -15.98 1.03
CA HIS A 120 -9.80 -14.77 1.16
C HIS A 120 -11.21 -15.06 1.71
N LEU A 121 -11.60 -14.32 2.75
CA LEU A 121 -12.93 -14.28 3.33
C LEU A 121 -13.56 -12.91 3.11
N SER A 122 -14.84 -12.89 2.78
CA SER A 122 -15.70 -11.71 2.94
C SER A 122 -16.59 -11.88 4.16
N PHE A 123 -17.02 -10.79 4.78
CA PHE A 123 -17.85 -10.83 5.99
C PHE A 123 -19.24 -10.27 5.74
N LEU A 124 -20.24 -11.16 5.78
CA LEU A 124 -21.65 -10.84 5.62
C LEU A 124 -22.28 -10.52 6.97
N ILE A 125 -22.79 -9.30 7.13
CA ILE A 125 -23.22 -8.76 8.42
C ILE A 125 -24.74 -8.62 8.48
N THR A 126 -25.30 -9.16 9.56
CA THR A 126 -26.71 -8.96 9.97
C THR A 126 -26.74 -8.16 11.26
N ASP A 127 -27.48 -7.04 11.27
CA ASP A 127 -27.59 -6.14 12.45
C ASP A 127 -28.22 -6.87 13.65
N GLY A 128 -29.28 -7.65 13.41
CA GLY A 128 -30.02 -8.42 14.41
C GLY A 128 -30.87 -7.59 15.38
N ALA A 129 -30.64 -6.28 15.53
CA ALA A 129 -31.54 -5.40 16.27
C ALA A 129 -32.61 -4.77 15.37
N PHE A 130 -32.24 -4.36 14.15
CA PHE A 130 -33.15 -3.71 13.20
C PHE A 130 -33.64 -4.63 12.08
N ALA A 131 -32.81 -5.59 11.66
CA ALA A 131 -33.11 -6.53 10.58
C ALA A 131 -32.61 -7.93 10.92
N ASP A 132 -33.37 -8.94 10.50
CA ASP A 132 -33.08 -10.37 10.63
C ASP A 132 -32.42 -10.97 9.36
N THR A 133 -32.17 -10.13 8.36
CA THR A 133 -31.49 -10.50 7.11
C THR A 133 -30.23 -9.65 6.90
N PRO A 134 -29.23 -10.17 6.16
CA PRO A 134 -28.00 -9.43 5.91
C PRO A 134 -28.22 -8.12 5.16
N GLY A 135 -27.45 -7.09 5.56
CA GLY A 135 -27.50 -5.76 4.95
C GLY A 135 -26.17 -5.26 4.41
N TYR A 136 -25.05 -5.87 4.83
CA TYR A 136 -23.71 -5.36 4.54
C TYR A 136 -22.75 -6.52 4.27
N LEU A 137 -21.85 -6.33 3.32
CA LEU A 137 -20.76 -7.23 3.00
C LEU A 137 -19.46 -6.43 3.09
N LEU A 138 -18.59 -6.78 4.05
CA LEU A 138 -17.20 -6.35 3.99
C LEU A 138 -16.50 -7.27 2.99
N SER A 139 -16.25 -6.75 1.79
CA SER A 139 -15.77 -7.56 0.68
C SER A 139 -14.26 -7.75 0.68
N GLY A 140 -13.50 -7.02 1.49
CA GLY A 140 -12.04 -7.04 1.42
C GLY A 140 -11.57 -6.70 0.01
N ASP A 141 -10.61 -7.45 -0.50
CA ASP A 141 -10.08 -7.29 -1.85
C ASP A 141 -10.73 -8.24 -2.86
N PHE A 142 -11.92 -8.77 -2.54
CA PHE A 142 -12.69 -9.57 -3.50
C PHE A 142 -13.43 -8.69 -4.52
N VAL A 143 -14.30 -7.78 -4.04
CA VAL A 143 -15.11 -6.88 -4.87
C VAL A 143 -14.91 -5.44 -4.40
N PHE A 144 -14.46 -4.58 -5.31
CA PHE A 144 -14.36 -3.15 -5.12
C PHE A 144 -15.57 -2.43 -5.70
N SER A 145 -15.64 -1.10 -5.53
CA SER A 145 -16.61 -0.29 -6.26
C SER A 145 -16.16 -0.14 -7.72
N GLY A 146 -16.79 -0.88 -8.62
CA GLY A 146 -16.53 -0.89 -10.06
C GLY A 146 -15.43 -1.84 -10.54
N ASP A 147 -14.78 -2.61 -9.64
CA ASP A 147 -13.63 -3.46 -10.00
C ASP A 147 -13.45 -4.66 -9.04
N LEU A 148 -12.40 -5.45 -9.24
CA LEU A 148 -12.05 -6.66 -8.48
C LEU A 148 -10.60 -6.63 -8.00
N GLY A 149 -10.30 -7.42 -6.98
CA GLY A 149 -8.91 -7.71 -6.59
C GLY A 149 -8.16 -8.44 -7.70
N ARG A 150 -6.91 -8.07 -7.89
CA ARG A 150 -6.03 -8.72 -8.86
C ARG A 150 -5.54 -10.10 -8.32
N PRO A 151 -5.45 -11.15 -9.16
CA PRO A 151 -5.09 -12.50 -8.72
C PRO A 151 -3.59 -12.84 -8.86
N ASP A 152 -2.75 -11.89 -9.29
CA ASP A 152 -1.36 -12.10 -9.70
C ASP A 152 -0.30 -11.68 -8.65
N LEU A 153 -0.71 -11.18 -7.49
CA LEU A 153 0.23 -10.75 -6.44
C LEU A 153 0.96 -11.88 -5.72
N LEU A 154 0.49 -13.12 -5.88
CA LEU A 154 1.06 -14.26 -5.16
C LEU A 154 2.28 -14.84 -5.87
N ASP A 155 2.53 -14.48 -7.14
CA ASP A 155 3.57 -15.12 -7.94
C ASP A 155 4.95 -15.00 -7.28
N GLU A 156 5.35 -13.82 -6.81
CA GLU A 156 6.62 -13.62 -6.09
C GLU A 156 6.65 -14.37 -4.75
N ALA A 157 5.58 -14.27 -3.96
CA ALA A 157 5.48 -14.92 -2.65
C ALA A 157 5.33 -16.45 -2.74
N ALA A 158 4.90 -16.97 -3.89
CA ALA A 158 4.78 -18.38 -4.22
C ALA A 158 6.03 -18.93 -4.94
N GLY A 159 7.13 -18.18 -5.00
CA GLY A 159 8.40 -18.63 -5.58
C GLY A 159 8.42 -18.65 -7.11
N GLY A 160 7.70 -17.72 -7.74
CA GLY A 160 7.63 -17.55 -9.21
C GLY A 160 6.63 -18.46 -9.91
N VAL A 161 5.71 -19.10 -9.16
CA VAL A 161 4.62 -19.89 -9.74
C VAL A 161 3.55 -18.94 -10.26
N ASP A 162 3.15 -19.09 -11.52
CA ASP A 162 2.09 -18.31 -12.15
C ASP A 162 0.71 -18.71 -11.58
N THR A 163 0.25 -17.96 -10.58
CA THR A 163 -1.00 -18.22 -9.84
C THR A 163 -2.20 -17.48 -10.43
N ARG A 164 -1.97 -16.47 -11.28
CA ARG A 164 -3.00 -15.52 -11.73
C ARG A 164 -4.18 -16.18 -12.44
N PHE A 165 -3.93 -17.23 -13.23
CA PHE A 165 -5.00 -17.93 -13.96
C PHE A 165 -5.88 -18.77 -13.04
N ALA A 166 -5.29 -19.36 -11.99
CA ALA A 166 -6.06 -20.09 -10.99
C ALA A 166 -6.91 -19.12 -10.15
N GLY A 167 -6.31 -18.01 -9.69
CA GLY A 167 -7.02 -16.97 -8.94
C GLY A 167 -8.13 -16.33 -9.76
N ALA A 168 -7.92 -16.06 -11.06
CA ALA A 168 -8.96 -15.53 -11.94
C ALA A 168 -10.17 -16.47 -12.08
N LYS A 169 -9.93 -17.78 -12.18
CA LYS A 169 -11.03 -18.78 -12.19
C LYS A 169 -11.78 -18.81 -10.87
N GLN A 170 -11.05 -18.74 -9.75
CA GLN A 170 -11.65 -18.66 -8.41
C GLN A 170 -12.51 -17.40 -8.26
N LEU A 171 -12.03 -16.23 -8.72
CA LEU A 171 -12.82 -14.99 -8.74
C LEU A 171 -14.13 -15.15 -9.51
N PHE A 172 -14.07 -15.74 -10.71
CA PHE A 172 -15.25 -15.98 -11.54
C PHE A 172 -16.28 -16.85 -10.81
N THR A 173 -15.84 -17.94 -10.17
CA THR A 173 -16.71 -18.80 -9.35
C THR A 173 -17.25 -18.08 -8.13
N SER A 174 -16.40 -17.40 -7.34
CA SER A 174 -16.79 -16.65 -6.14
C SER A 174 -17.83 -15.57 -6.46
N LEU A 175 -17.68 -14.84 -7.56
CA LEU A 175 -18.66 -13.85 -7.98
C LEU A 175 -20.01 -14.47 -8.28
N ARG A 176 -20.04 -15.59 -8.99
CA ARG A 176 -21.31 -16.25 -9.38
C ARG A 176 -22.01 -16.93 -8.22
N GLU A 177 -21.27 -17.67 -7.41
CA GLU A 177 -21.84 -18.55 -6.39
C GLU A 177 -22.06 -17.86 -5.05
N LYS A 178 -21.23 -16.85 -4.72
CA LYS A 178 -21.32 -16.11 -3.45
C LYS A 178 -21.91 -14.73 -3.66
N PHE A 179 -21.26 -13.87 -4.45
CA PHE A 179 -21.63 -12.45 -4.56
C PHE A 179 -22.99 -12.25 -5.23
N LEU A 180 -23.19 -12.81 -6.43
CA LEU A 180 -24.43 -12.65 -7.19
C LEU A 180 -25.62 -13.43 -6.60
N ALA A 181 -25.38 -14.33 -5.64
CA ALA A 181 -26.42 -14.99 -4.87
C ALA A 181 -26.99 -14.09 -3.75
N LEU A 182 -26.30 -13.00 -3.39
CA LEU A 182 -26.78 -12.06 -2.38
C LEU A 182 -27.91 -11.16 -2.92
N PRO A 183 -28.81 -10.68 -2.05
CA PRO A 183 -29.80 -9.68 -2.41
C PRO A 183 -29.16 -8.37 -2.89
N ASP A 184 -29.79 -7.72 -3.86
CA ASP A 184 -29.27 -6.49 -4.48
C ASP A 184 -29.10 -5.32 -3.50
N HIS A 185 -29.85 -5.30 -2.39
CA HIS A 185 -29.80 -4.24 -1.38
C HIS A 185 -28.58 -4.34 -0.46
N VAL A 186 -27.84 -5.46 -0.48
CA VAL A 186 -26.66 -5.63 0.38
C VAL A 186 -25.60 -4.62 -0.03
N GLN A 187 -25.17 -3.80 0.92
CA GLN A 187 -24.11 -2.82 0.72
C GLN A 187 -22.76 -3.52 0.65
N VAL A 188 -21.87 -3.03 -0.21
CA VAL A 188 -20.53 -3.59 -0.44
C VAL A 188 -19.49 -2.60 0.06
N HIS A 189 -18.66 -3.06 0.99
CA HIS A 189 -17.67 -2.28 1.73
C HIS A 189 -16.28 -2.89 1.51
N PRO A 190 -15.49 -2.36 0.56
CA PRO A 190 -14.22 -2.94 0.17
C PRO A 190 -13.06 -2.66 1.12
N GLY A 191 -12.01 -3.49 1.05
CA GLY A 191 -10.74 -3.29 1.74
C GLY A 191 -9.87 -2.19 1.15
N HIS A 192 -10.11 -1.78 -0.10
CA HIS A 192 -9.37 -0.72 -0.79
C HIS A 192 -10.26 0.22 -1.61
N GLY A 193 -9.72 1.40 -1.93
CA GLY A 193 -10.34 2.42 -2.80
C GLY A 193 -9.41 2.93 -3.90
N ALA A 194 -9.84 4.00 -4.57
CA ALA A 194 -9.08 4.64 -5.65
C ALA A 194 -7.64 4.96 -5.24
N GLY A 195 -6.68 4.50 -6.05
CA GLY A 195 -5.24 4.70 -5.84
C GLY A 195 -4.49 3.46 -5.36
N SER A 196 -5.18 2.40 -4.90
CA SER A 196 -4.53 1.15 -4.49
C SER A 196 -3.94 0.38 -5.68
N ALA A 197 -2.79 -0.27 -5.46
CA ALA A 197 -2.16 -1.18 -6.41
C ALA A 197 -2.77 -2.60 -6.41
N CYS A 198 -3.76 -2.86 -5.54
CA CYS A 198 -4.48 -4.15 -5.44
C CYS A 198 -5.56 -4.34 -6.52
N GLY A 199 -5.84 -3.33 -7.35
CA GLY A 199 -6.71 -3.47 -8.53
C GLY A 199 -6.44 -2.43 -9.62
N LYS A 200 -7.17 -2.50 -10.73
CA LYS A 200 -6.87 -1.78 -11.98
C LYS A 200 -7.44 -0.36 -11.99
N ALA A 201 -8.70 -0.20 -11.60
CA ALA A 201 -9.43 1.06 -11.68
C ALA A 201 -10.50 1.17 -10.57
N LEU A 202 -10.06 1.14 -9.31
CA LEU A 202 -10.96 1.25 -8.17
C LEU A 202 -11.72 2.59 -8.18
N GLY A 203 -13.03 2.53 -7.99
CA GLY A 203 -13.87 3.71 -7.86
C GLY A 203 -13.50 4.57 -6.64
N ALA A 204 -13.66 5.89 -6.78
CA ALA A 204 -13.45 6.84 -5.68
C ALA A 204 -14.61 6.87 -4.66
N ILE A 205 -15.70 6.16 -4.93
CA ILE A 205 -16.82 5.99 -4.01
C ILE A 205 -16.48 4.96 -2.92
N PRO A 206 -16.77 5.25 -1.64
CA PRO A 206 -16.28 4.46 -0.51
C PRO A 206 -17.01 3.11 -0.31
N SER A 207 -18.16 2.93 -0.97
CA SER A 207 -18.99 1.73 -0.89
C SER A 207 -19.97 1.68 -2.06
N SER A 208 -20.48 0.48 -2.37
CA SER A 208 -21.48 0.23 -3.42
C SER A 208 -22.60 -0.69 -2.92
N THR A 209 -23.33 -1.35 -3.81
CA THR A 209 -24.30 -2.40 -3.50
C THR A 209 -24.16 -3.56 -4.48
N VAL A 210 -24.56 -4.76 -4.07
CA VAL A 210 -24.56 -5.94 -4.93
C VAL A 210 -25.33 -5.68 -6.23
N GLY A 211 -26.49 -5.02 -6.15
CA GLY A 211 -27.30 -4.71 -7.33
C GLY A 211 -26.62 -3.73 -8.29
N TYR A 212 -25.93 -2.71 -7.76
CA TYR A 212 -25.23 -1.74 -8.59
C TYR A 212 -24.03 -2.38 -9.30
N GLU A 213 -23.20 -3.12 -8.57
CA GLU A 213 -22.06 -3.82 -9.15
C GLU A 213 -22.48 -4.85 -10.20
N ARG A 214 -23.54 -5.64 -9.92
CA ARG A 214 -24.12 -6.59 -10.88
C ARG A 214 -24.49 -5.95 -12.22
N LEU A 215 -25.00 -4.71 -12.20
CA LEU A 215 -25.53 -4.02 -13.38
C LEU A 215 -24.45 -3.27 -14.16
N TYR A 216 -23.45 -2.71 -13.47
CA TYR A 216 -22.58 -1.69 -14.07
C TYR A 216 -21.09 -2.02 -14.05
N ALA A 217 -20.66 -3.00 -13.26
CA ALA A 217 -19.25 -3.40 -13.26
C ALA A 217 -18.89 -4.10 -14.58
N TRP A 218 -17.65 -3.93 -15.03
CA TRP A 218 -17.16 -4.44 -16.31
C TRP A 218 -17.27 -5.97 -16.43
N TRP A 219 -17.22 -6.68 -15.31
CA TRP A 219 -17.28 -8.14 -15.24
C TRP A 219 -18.72 -8.69 -15.36
N GLY A 220 -19.74 -7.87 -15.15
CA GLY A 220 -21.15 -8.28 -15.16
C GLY A 220 -21.59 -9.00 -16.45
N PRO A 221 -21.32 -8.43 -17.65
CA PRO A 221 -21.63 -9.07 -18.93
C PRO A 221 -21.00 -10.45 -19.10
N TYR A 222 -19.75 -10.65 -18.66
CA TYR A 222 -19.07 -11.95 -18.77
C TYR A 222 -19.72 -13.00 -17.88
N LEU A 223 -20.13 -12.64 -16.66
CA LEU A 223 -20.84 -13.56 -15.77
C LEU A 223 -22.23 -13.93 -16.31
N ALA A 224 -22.95 -12.97 -16.86
CA ALA A 224 -24.27 -13.19 -17.47
C ALA A 224 -24.18 -14.11 -18.70
N ALA A 225 -23.11 -14.01 -19.49
CA ALA A 225 -22.85 -14.87 -20.64
C ALA A 225 -22.19 -16.22 -20.28
N ASN A 226 -21.79 -16.41 -19.02
CA ASN A 226 -20.95 -17.54 -18.58
C ASN A 226 -19.63 -17.64 -19.39
N ASP A 227 -19.03 -16.48 -19.71
CA ASP A 227 -17.79 -16.36 -20.47
C ASP A 227 -16.58 -16.23 -19.53
N GLU A 228 -16.14 -17.37 -18.98
CA GLU A 228 -14.98 -17.44 -18.08
C GLU A 228 -13.68 -16.97 -18.77
N GLN A 229 -13.47 -17.35 -20.03
CA GLN A 229 -12.23 -17.00 -20.73
C GLN A 229 -12.15 -15.52 -21.07
N GLY A 230 -13.26 -14.91 -21.52
CA GLY A 230 -13.34 -13.47 -21.74
C GLY A 230 -13.10 -12.69 -20.45
N PHE A 231 -13.67 -13.15 -19.33
CA PHE A 231 -13.42 -12.57 -18.01
C PHE A 231 -11.95 -12.61 -17.61
N ILE A 232 -11.29 -13.78 -17.75
CA ILE A 232 -9.88 -13.95 -17.40
C ILE A 232 -8.99 -13.03 -18.25
N ASN A 233 -9.27 -12.92 -19.54
CA ASN A 233 -8.49 -12.07 -20.44
C ASN A 233 -8.60 -10.59 -20.04
N GLU A 234 -9.81 -10.12 -19.73
CA GLU A 234 -10.04 -8.72 -19.32
C GLU A 234 -9.45 -8.44 -17.94
N LEU A 235 -9.61 -9.36 -16.98
CA LEU A 235 -9.08 -9.21 -15.61
C LEU A 235 -7.56 -9.07 -15.61
N LEU A 236 -6.86 -9.87 -16.41
CA LEU A 236 -5.40 -9.91 -16.40
C LEU A 236 -4.76 -8.84 -17.29
N ASP A 237 -5.54 -8.15 -18.12
CA ASP A 237 -5.05 -7.09 -18.99
C ASP A 237 -4.85 -5.76 -18.23
N GLY A 238 -3.69 -5.14 -18.42
CA GLY A 238 -3.40 -3.80 -17.91
C GLY A 238 -3.27 -3.68 -16.38
N GLN A 239 -2.94 -4.76 -15.68
CA GLN A 239 -2.66 -4.71 -14.24
C GLN A 239 -1.42 -3.84 -13.94
N PRO A 240 -1.41 -3.07 -12.83
CA PRO A 240 -0.26 -2.25 -12.46
C PRO A 240 0.94 -3.12 -12.04
N ASP A 241 2.15 -2.56 -12.11
CA ASP A 241 3.33 -3.25 -11.57
C ASP A 241 3.15 -3.47 -10.06
N ALA A 242 3.41 -4.68 -9.58
CA ALA A 242 3.46 -4.95 -8.14
C ALA A 242 4.68 -4.24 -7.53
N HIS A 243 4.51 -3.63 -6.35
CA HIS A 243 5.64 -3.09 -5.61
C HIS A 243 6.46 -4.23 -5.02
N ALA A 244 7.78 -4.11 -5.04
CA ALA A 244 8.68 -5.21 -4.63
C ALA A 244 8.54 -5.59 -3.15
N TYR A 245 8.08 -4.67 -2.29
CA TYR A 245 7.88 -4.95 -0.87
C TYR A 245 6.65 -5.85 -0.61
N PHE A 246 5.78 -6.09 -1.60
CA PHE A 246 4.56 -6.87 -1.39
C PHE A 246 4.86 -8.32 -1.00
N GLY A 247 5.92 -8.90 -1.58
CA GLY A 247 6.40 -10.23 -1.18
C GLY A 247 6.80 -10.29 0.30
N ARG A 248 7.37 -9.22 0.86
CA ARG A 248 7.68 -9.12 2.29
C ARG A 248 6.41 -9.10 3.14
N MET A 249 5.44 -8.22 2.81
CA MET A 249 4.19 -8.12 3.56
C MET A 249 3.42 -9.44 3.59
N LYS A 250 3.30 -10.14 2.45
CA LYS A 250 2.64 -11.46 2.41
C LYS A 250 3.30 -12.46 3.36
N ARG A 251 4.64 -12.49 3.41
CA ARG A 251 5.37 -13.37 4.35
C ARG A 251 5.13 -12.95 5.79
N GLU A 252 5.34 -11.67 6.11
CA GLU A 252 5.26 -11.16 7.48
C GLU A 252 3.84 -11.24 8.04
N ASN A 253 2.81 -10.94 7.25
CA ASN A 253 1.41 -11.11 7.65
C ASN A 253 1.04 -12.58 7.85
N ARG A 254 1.57 -13.48 7.01
CA ARG A 254 1.36 -14.92 7.18
C ARG A 254 2.06 -15.45 8.43
N GLU A 255 3.30 -15.04 8.68
CA GLU A 255 4.07 -15.41 9.88
C GLU A 255 3.51 -14.75 11.15
N GLY A 256 2.83 -13.63 10.95
CA GLY A 256 2.28 -12.77 11.97
C GLY A 256 3.31 -11.71 12.37
N PRO A 257 3.04 -10.42 12.09
CA PRO A 257 3.97 -9.35 12.38
C PRO A 257 4.35 -9.29 13.86
N ALA A 258 5.57 -8.81 14.15
CA ALA A 258 5.99 -8.57 15.52
C ALA A 258 5.08 -7.51 16.17
N VAL A 259 4.65 -7.78 17.40
CA VAL A 259 3.87 -6.83 18.20
C VAL A 259 4.84 -5.76 18.71
N MET A 260 4.59 -4.49 18.38
CA MET A 260 5.40 -3.35 18.81
C MET A 260 5.15 -3.00 20.27
N GLY A 261 3.92 -3.20 20.73
CA GLY A 261 3.46 -2.72 22.02
C GLY A 261 3.25 -1.21 22.01
N GLU A 262 3.32 -0.60 23.20
CA GLU A 262 3.17 0.83 23.35
C GLU A 262 4.37 1.56 22.73
N ARG A 263 4.10 2.40 21.72
CA ARG A 263 5.11 3.25 21.08
C ARG A 263 5.25 4.55 21.89
N THR A 264 6.43 4.76 22.46
CA THR A 264 6.77 6.02 23.13
C THR A 264 6.86 7.16 22.11
N PRO A 265 6.37 8.37 22.43
CA PRO A 265 6.50 9.52 21.53
C PRO A 265 7.95 9.77 21.11
N LEU A 266 8.17 10.10 19.83
CA LEU A 266 9.50 10.38 19.29
C LEU A 266 10.11 11.63 19.92
N GLU A 267 11.40 11.59 20.27
CA GLU A 267 12.11 12.74 20.82
C GLU A 267 12.84 13.54 19.73
N GLU A 268 12.99 14.84 19.95
CA GLU A 268 13.89 15.67 19.14
C GLU A 268 15.33 15.35 19.53
N LEU A 269 16.13 14.95 18.55
CA LEU A 269 17.53 14.54 18.78
C LEU A 269 18.46 15.77 18.80
N ALA A 270 19.63 15.63 19.42
CA ALA A 270 20.67 16.64 19.27
C ALA A 270 21.34 16.52 17.89
N THR A 271 21.47 17.64 17.17
CA THR A 271 22.14 17.67 15.85
C THR A 271 23.51 17.02 15.87
N ALA A 272 24.30 17.22 16.94
CA ALA A 272 25.63 16.63 17.07
C ALA A 272 25.61 15.09 17.08
N ASP A 273 24.60 14.48 17.70
CA ASP A 273 24.44 13.03 17.74
C ASP A 273 24.03 12.49 16.37
N VAL A 274 23.14 13.19 15.67
CA VAL A 274 22.74 12.85 14.29
C VAL A 274 23.94 12.96 13.34
N VAL A 275 24.76 14.02 13.43
CA VAL A 275 25.98 14.17 12.63
C VAL A 275 26.95 13.01 12.90
N ALA A 276 27.16 12.65 14.17
CA ALA A 276 28.02 11.52 14.52
C ALA A 276 27.48 10.20 13.96
N GLY A 277 26.17 9.97 14.06
CA GLY A 277 25.51 8.77 13.52
C GLY A 277 25.58 8.67 12.00
N LEU A 278 25.42 9.79 11.29
CA LEU A 278 25.57 9.83 9.83
C LEU A 278 27.01 9.55 9.40
N ALA A 279 28.00 10.13 10.07
CA ALA A 279 29.42 9.91 9.74
C ALA A 279 29.87 8.47 10.02
N ALA A 280 29.27 7.80 11.00
CA ALA A 280 29.55 6.41 11.36
C ALA A 280 28.66 5.38 10.62
N ASP A 281 27.73 5.85 9.77
CA ASP A 281 26.69 5.03 9.12
C ASP A 281 25.89 4.17 10.11
N THR A 282 25.52 4.76 11.26
CA THR A 282 24.67 4.12 12.29
C THR A 282 23.28 4.75 12.39
N ALA A 283 22.95 5.69 11.51
CA ALA A 283 21.64 6.32 11.40
C ALA A 283 21.37 6.68 9.93
N THR A 284 20.10 6.66 9.53
CA THR A 284 19.68 7.10 8.19
C THR A 284 18.80 8.32 8.33
N PHE A 285 19.20 9.43 7.73
CA PHE A 285 18.38 10.64 7.72
C PHE A 285 17.33 10.56 6.60
N VAL A 286 16.09 10.95 6.93
CA VAL A 286 14.97 11.01 6.00
C VAL A 286 14.53 12.47 5.87
N ASP A 287 14.77 13.06 4.70
CA ASP A 287 14.27 14.38 4.35
C ASP A 287 12.82 14.26 3.87
N THR A 288 11.92 14.87 4.62
CA THR A 288 10.47 14.71 4.47
C THR A 288 9.83 15.81 3.64
N ARG A 289 10.64 16.75 3.16
CA ARG A 289 10.19 17.87 2.35
C ARG A 289 9.86 17.44 0.93
N SER A 290 9.24 18.36 0.19
CA SER A 290 8.94 18.17 -1.23
C SER A 290 10.21 18.00 -2.07
N ASN A 291 10.09 17.38 -3.23
CA ASN A 291 11.21 17.23 -4.16
C ASN A 291 11.81 18.60 -4.57
N THR A 292 10.98 19.64 -4.69
CA THR A 292 11.45 21.01 -4.99
C THR A 292 12.37 21.56 -3.90
N GLU A 293 12.02 21.39 -2.63
CA GLU A 293 12.88 21.82 -1.52
C GLU A 293 14.16 20.98 -1.41
N VAL A 294 14.09 19.68 -1.73
CA VAL A 294 15.27 18.80 -1.77
C VAL A 294 16.23 19.20 -2.89
N HIS A 295 15.71 19.64 -4.04
CA HIS A 295 16.50 20.17 -5.15
C HIS A 295 17.24 21.47 -4.82
N GLU A 296 16.78 22.24 -3.82
CA GLU A 296 17.50 23.42 -3.30
C GLU A 296 18.66 23.04 -2.35
N GLY A 297 18.56 21.89 -1.69
CA GLY A 297 19.59 21.34 -0.82
C GLY A 297 19.02 20.40 0.24
N THR A 298 19.75 19.34 0.57
CA THR A 298 19.36 18.28 1.51
C THR A 298 20.58 17.77 2.29
N VAL A 299 20.39 16.78 3.15
CA VAL A 299 21.49 16.13 3.89
C VAL A 299 22.22 15.14 2.96
N THR A 300 23.53 15.10 3.06
CA THR A 300 24.36 14.20 2.26
C THR A 300 24.00 12.74 2.58
N GLY A 301 23.60 11.99 1.56
CA GLY A 301 23.24 10.57 1.71
C GLY A 301 21.89 10.31 2.38
N SER A 302 21.03 11.33 2.54
CA SER A 302 19.67 11.14 3.03
C SER A 302 18.76 10.51 1.98
N LEU A 303 17.71 9.86 2.47
CA LEU A 303 16.57 9.44 1.65
C LEU A 303 15.56 10.60 1.60
N ASN A 304 14.94 10.84 0.45
CA ASN A 304 13.76 11.70 0.36
C ASN A 304 12.50 10.84 0.43
N VAL A 305 11.69 11.06 1.48
CA VAL A 305 10.37 10.45 1.64
C VAL A 305 9.41 11.56 2.03
N PRO A 306 8.76 12.22 1.06
CA PRO A 306 7.87 13.34 1.34
C PRO A 306 6.77 12.96 2.34
N ALA A 307 6.54 13.82 3.32
CA ALA A 307 5.44 13.68 4.27
C ALA A 307 4.08 13.93 3.61
N GLY A 308 3.05 13.24 4.10
CA GLY A 308 1.67 13.38 3.66
C GLY A 308 1.24 12.24 2.75
N LYS A 309 1.01 12.52 1.47
CA LYS A 309 0.50 11.50 0.54
C LYS A 309 1.61 10.52 0.15
N SER A 310 1.31 9.23 0.21
CA SER A 310 2.20 8.14 -0.23
C SER A 310 3.46 7.95 0.63
N THR A 311 3.49 8.46 1.86
CA THR A 311 4.64 8.32 2.80
C THR A 311 5.00 6.86 3.06
N ALA A 312 4.03 5.99 3.35
CA ALA A 312 4.22 4.56 3.59
C ALA A 312 4.73 3.88 2.31
N SER A 313 4.09 4.16 1.17
CA SER A 313 4.53 3.63 -0.12
C SER A 313 5.97 4.02 -0.46
N PHE A 314 6.31 5.31 -0.39
CA PHE A 314 7.67 5.79 -0.67
C PHE A 314 8.69 5.28 0.33
N GLY A 315 8.34 5.22 1.62
CA GLY A 315 9.17 4.59 2.64
C GLY A 315 9.51 3.15 2.27
N ALA A 316 8.51 2.35 1.88
CA ALA A 316 8.69 0.95 1.49
C ALA A 316 9.49 0.77 0.18
N TRP A 317 9.57 1.79 -0.67
CA TRP A 317 10.39 1.75 -1.88
C TRP A 317 11.88 1.88 -1.58
N VAL A 318 12.23 2.68 -0.56
CA VAL A 318 13.61 3.11 -0.31
C VAL A 318 14.19 2.57 1.00
N VAL A 319 13.37 1.96 1.85
CA VAL A 319 13.77 1.28 3.08
C VAL A 319 13.32 -0.18 3.02
N ASN A 320 14.28 -1.08 3.13
CA ASN A 320 14.05 -2.51 3.33
C ASN A 320 14.39 -2.88 4.79
N PRO A 321 13.40 -3.04 5.69
CA PRO A 321 13.63 -3.39 7.10
C PRO A 321 14.42 -4.69 7.31
N GLU A 322 14.47 -5.59 6.32
CA GLU A 322 15.24 -6.83 6.40
C GLU A 322 16.76 -6.58 6.30
N THR A 323 17.19 -5.55 5.57
CA THR A 323 18.61 -5.24 5.32
C THR A 323 19.05 -3.91 5.95
N ASP A 324 18.17 -2.91 5.96
CA ASP A 324 18.43 -1.58 6.49
C ASP A 324 18.17 -1.57 8.00
N LYS A 325 19.24 -1.73 8.79
CA LYS A 325 19.15 -1.82 10.25
C LYS A 325 19.32 -0.50 10.97
N ASN A 326 19.79 0.53 10.27
CA ASN A 326 19.97 1.86 10.85
C ASN A 326 18.62 2.45 11.26
N PRO A 327 18.49 2.99 12.48
CA PRO A 327 17.30 3.73 12.84
C PRO A 327 17.17 4.97 11.95
N LEU A 328 15.92 5.30 11.62
CA LEU A 328 15.61 6.50 10.86
C LEU A 328 15.59 7.73 11.78
N VAL A 329 16.10 8.84 11.26
CA VAL A 329 15.94 10.18 11.85
C VAL A 329 15.14 11.01 10.86
N LEU A 330 13.98 11.49 11.30
CA LEU A 330 13.03 12.21 10.44
C LEU A 330 13.28 13.72 10.50
N LEU A 331 13.24 14.40 9.37
CA LEU A 331 13.01 15.85 9.38
C LEU A 331 11.52 16.11 9.64
N ALA A 332 11.15 16.85 10.66
CA ALA A 332 9.74 17.16 10.93
C ALA A 332 9.62 18.50 11.65
N PRO A 333 8.59 19.32 11.37
CA PRO A 333 8.42 20.62 12.01
C PRO A 333 8.21 20.53 13.53
N ASP A 334 7.66 19.41 14.01
CA ASP A 334 7.42 19.13 15.42
C ASP A 334 7.24 17.61 15.67
N GLN A 335 7.08 17.24 16.94
CA GLN A 335 6.86 15.85 17.37
C GLN A 335 5.58 15.24 16.77
N ALA A 336 4.53 16.04 16.58
CA ALA A 336 3.25 15.52 16.08
C ALA A 336 3.38 15.09 14.62
N ALA A 337 4.02 15.93 13.78
CA ALA A 337 4.32 15.59 12.40
C ALA A 337 5.29 14.41 12.28
N ALA A 338 6.28 14.31 13.18
CA ALA A 338 7.17 13.15 13.24
C ALA A 338 6.41 11.86 13.57
N GLN A 339 5.50 11.93 14.54
CA GLN A 339 4.69 10.79 14.96
C GLN A 339 3.71 10.36 13.86
N GLU A 340 3.06 11.31 13.17
CA GLU A 340 2.21 11.03 12.03
C GLU A 340 3.00 10.31 10.92
N MET A 341 4.19 10.80 10.58
CA MET A 341 5.03 10.12 9.60
C MET A 341 5.42 8.71 10.04
N TRP A 342 5.77 8.52 11.32
CA TRP A 342 6.08 7.19 11.84
C TRP A 342 4.86 6.26 11.82
N ASP A 343 3.65 6.78 12.07
CA ASP A 343 2.39 6.02 11.96
C ASP A 343 2.17 5.50 10.54
N HIS A 344 2.56 6.26 9.50
CA HIS A 344 2.54 5.77 8.12
C HIS A 344 3.61 4.70 7.88
N LEU A 345 4.84 4.91 8.37
CA LEU A 345 5.96 3.99 8.18
C LEU A 345 5.73 2.61 8.81
N VAL A 346 5.12 2.54 10.01
CA VAL A 346 4.83 1.25 10.66
C VAL A 346 3.79 0.41 9.91
N ARG A 347 2.94 1.03 9.08
CA ARG A 347 1.96 0.31 8.24
C ARG A 347 2.64 -0.56 7.20
N VAL A 348 3.87 -0.25 6.82
CA VAL A 348 4.69 -1.05 5.89
C VAL A 348 5.86 -1.75 6.58
N GLY A 349 5.87 -1.82 7.92
CA GLY A 349 6.90 -2.52 8.69
C GLY A 349 8.21 -1.76 8.90
N ILE A 350 8.22 -0.45 8.66
CA ILE A 350 9.37 0.41 8.98
C ILE A 350 9.21 0.88 10.43
N ASP A 351 9.63 0.01 11.35
CA ASP A 351 9.38 0.17 12.79
C ASP A 351 10.46 1.03 13.48
N ASN A 352 11.69 1.01 12.96
CA ASN A 352 12.87 1.54 13.64
C ASN A 352 13.10 3.04 13.36
N VAL A 353 12.44 3.91 14.11
CA VAL A 353 12.63 5.37 14.08
C VAL A 353 13.21 5.82 15.42
N ALA A 354 14.39 6.47 15.41
CA ALA A 354 15.06 6.91 16.64
C ALA A 354 14.53 8.26 17.17
N GLY A 355 14.05 9.13 16.28
CA GLY A 355 13.62 10.47 16.65
C GLY A 355 13.54 11.39 15.43
N TYR A 356 13.48 12.70 15.70
CA TYR A 356 13.37 13.70 14.64
C TYR A 356 14.28 14.91 14.88
N LEU A 357 14.45 15.74 13.83
CA LEU A 357 15.03 17.07 13.88
C LEU A 357 14.08 18.07 13.22
N THR A 358 14.10 19.31 13.68
CA THR A 358 13.26 20.40 13.15
C THR A 358 13.92 21.23 12.06
N SER A 359 15.23 21.07 11.84
CA SER A 359 15.97 21.80 10.81
C SER A 359 17.16 21.01 10.26
N LEU A 360 17.69 21.48 9.13
CA LEU A 360 18.92 20.96 8.53
C LEU A 360 20.19 21.65 9.04
N GLU A 361 20.07 22.62 9.95
CA GLU A 361 21.20 23.42 10.41
C GLU A 361 22.26 22.55 11.09
N GLY A 362 23.51 22.69 10.65
CA GLY A 362 24.65 21.93 11.19
C GLY A 362 24.80 20.50 10.65
N LEU A 363 23.88 20.03 9.79
CA LEU A 363 24.01 18.74 9.10
C LEU A 363 24.87 18.86 7.83
N PRO A 364 25.54 17.78 7.37
CA PRO A 364 26.32 17.81 6.14
C PRO A 364 25.40 17.99 4.92
N ALA A 365 25.49 19.14 4.25
CA ALA A 365 24.59 19.48 3.14
C ALA A 365 25.11 19.05 1.76
N SER A 366 24.20 18.70 0.86
CA SER A 366 24.44 18.45 -0.56
C SER A 366 23.26 18.92 -1.40
N THR A 367 23.50 19.22 -2.68
CA THR A 367 22.43 19.57 -3.62
C THR A 367 22.35 18.50 -4.72
N PRO A 368 21.17 17.90 -4.98
CA PRO A 368 20.97 17.00 -6.09
C PRO A 368 21.38 17.63 -7.43
N LYS A 369 22.05 16.86 -8.29
CA LYS A 369 22.39 17.31 -9.65
C LYS A 369 21.15 17.23 -10.53
N LEU A 370 20.88 18.30 -11.25
CA LEU A 370 19.78 18.40 -12.22
C LEU A 370 20.33 18.71 -13.60
N ILE A 371 19.66 18.21 -14.63
CA ILE A 371 19.80 18.70 -16.00
C ILE A 371 18.45 19.15 -16.55
N GLN A 372 18.48 20.15 -17.41
CA GLN A 372 17.32 20.64 -18.12
C GLN A 372 16.97 19.73 -19.31
N PRO A 373 15.70 19.70 -19.76
CA PRO A 373 15.28 18.92 -20.92
C PRO A 373 16.14 19.08 -22.18
N GLU A 374 16.61 20.29 -22.46
CA GLU A 374 17.47 20.59 -23.61
C GLU A 374 18.88 20.01 -23.53
N GLU A 375 19.36 19.71 -22.33
CA GLU A 375 20.70 19.16 -22.11
C GLU A 375 20.75 17.65 -22.35
N LEU A 376 19.59 16.98 -22.27
CA LEU A 376 19.49 15.52 -22.29
C LEU A 376 20.06 14.89 -23.57
N GLU A 377 19.82 15.49 -24.75
CA GLU A 377 20.28 14.95 -26.05
C GLU A 377 21.81 14.96 -26.17
N GLY A 378 22.50 15.86 -25.47
CA GLY A 378 23.96 15.97 -25.45
C GLY A 378 24.62 15.40 -24.20
N PHE A 379 23.85 14.87 -23.26
CA PHE A 379 24.36 14.38 -21.99
C PHE A 379 24.87 12.94 -22.12
N ASP A 380 26.08 12.68 -21.62
CA ASP A 380 26.69 11.34 -21.62
C ASP A 380 26.11 10.49 -20.48
N ALA A 381 24.87 10.02 -20.68
CA ALA A 381 24.18 9.12 -19.76
C ALA A 381 24.52 7.66 -20.07
N ALA A 382 24.95 6.92 -19.05
CA ALA A 382 25.03 5.46 -19.14
C ALA A 382 23.64 4.83 -19.28
N MET A 383 22.63 5.46 -18.69
CA MET A 383 21.22 5.07 -18.79
C MET A 383 20.31 6.27 -18.57
N VAL A 384 19.21 6.34 -19.33
CA VAL A 384 18.06 7.19 -19.02
C VAL A 384 16.99 6.31 -18.37
N LEU A 385 16.72 6.50 -17.09
CA LEU A 385 15.86 5.66 -16.26
C LEU A 385 14.48 6.30 -16.07
N ASP A 386 13.44 5.63 -16.57
CA ASP A 386 12.04 5.99 -16.35
C ASP A 386 11.49 5.22 -15.14
N VAL A 387 11.25 5.92 -14.02
CA VAL A 387 10.72 5.30 -12.79
C VAL A 387 9.19 5.31 -12.70
N ARG A 388 8.49 5.63 -13.80
CA ARG A 388 7.03 5.49 -13.89
C ARG A 388 6.60 4.03 -14.05
N ASN A 389 5.29 3.78 -13.95
CA ASN A 389 4.73 2.46 -14.18
C ASN A 389 4.77 2.08 -15.67
N ARG A 390 4.73 0.78 -15.97
CA ARG A 390 4.77 0.25 -17.34
C ARG A 390 3.71 0.85 -18.26
N THR A 391 2.49 1.05 -17.76
CA THR A 391 1.37 1.63 -18.53
C THR A 391 1.61 3.09 -18.91
N GLU A 392 2.19 3.89 -18.01
CA GLU A 392 2.59 5.28 -18.28
C GLU A 392 3.69 5.34 -19.33
N HIS A 393 4.69 4.47 -19.23
CA HIS A 393 5.77 4.38 -20.20
C HIS A 393 5.28 3.94 -21.59
N ALA A 394 4.39 2.95 -21.64
CA ALA A 394 3.79 2.48 -22.89
C ALA A 394 2.92 3.56 -23.57
N ALA A 395 2.27 4.43 -22.80
CA ALA A 395 1.49 5.56 -23.32
C ALA A 395 2.36 6.68 -23.92
N GLY A 396 3.63 6.78 -23.51
CA GLY A 396 4.62 7.71 -24.05
C GLY A 396 5.81 7.90 -23.12
N HIS A 397 7.02 7.93 -23.67
CA HIS A 397 8.27 7.99 -22.92
C HIS A 397 9.37 8.71 -23.69
N ILE A 398 10.45 9.07 -22.98
CA ILE A 398 11.66 9.63 -23.59
C ILE A 398 12.35 8.53 -24.42
N PRO A 399 12.65 8.75 -25.71
CA PRO A 399 13.25 7.73 -26.57
C PRO A 399 14.55 7.15 -25.98
N GLY A 400 14.66 5.82 -26.01
CA GLY A 400 15.83 5.11 -25.48
C GLY A 400 15.87 4.97 -23.95
N SER A 401 14.86 5.46 -23.22
CA SER A 401 14.80 5.25 -21.77
C SER A 401 14.47 3.79 -21.41
N HIS A 402 15.08 3.33 -20.32
CA HIS A 402 14.82 2.04 -19.69
C HIS A 402 13.78 2.22 -18.58
N GLN A 403 12.71 1.42 -18.62
CA GLN A 403 11.63 1.51 -17.63
C GLN A 403 11.86 0.53 -16.49
N LEU A 404 11.94 1.06 -15.27
CA LEU A 404 11.95 0.28 -14.04
C LEU A 404 11.28 1.13 -12.95
N SER A 405 10.06 0.75 -12.57
CA SER A 405 9.22 1.48 -11.60
C SER A 405 10.00 1.82 -10.32
N GLY A 406 9.76 3.01 -9.77
CA GLY A 406 10.37 3.45 -8.51
C GLY A 406 10.10 2.48 -7.34
N GLY A 407 8.97 1.77 -7.36
CA GLY A 407 8.65 0.74 -6.36
C GLY A 407 9.41 -0.57 -6.52
N ARG A 408 10.27 -0.69 -7.54
CA ARG A 408 11.06 -1.88 -7.86
C ARG A 408 12.55 -1.58 -8.02
N VAL A 409 12.93 -0.35 -8.35
CA VAL A 409 14.32 0.02 -8.68
C VAL A 409 15.35 -0.43 -7.64
N MET A 410 15.08 -0.18 -6.35
CA MET A 410 16.00 -0.55 -5.26
C MET A 410 16.12 -2.07 -5.04
N TRP A 411 15.23 -2.84 -5.65
CA TRP A 411 15.15 -4.30 -5.52
C TRP A 411 15.68 -5.03 -6.76
N ASN A 412 16.06 -4.29 -7.81
CA ASN A 412 16.53 -4.81 -9.10
C ASN A 412 17.77 -4.01 -9.55
N LEU A 413 18.69 -3.78 -8.61
CA LEU A 413 19.91 -2.98 -8.83
C LEU A 413 20.86 -3.62 -9.86
N ASP A 414 20.73 -4.92 -10.10
CA ASP A 414 21.46 -5.68 -11.12
C ASP A 414 21.06 -5.32 -12.56
N GLU A 415 19.91 -4.67 -12.75
CA GLU A 415 19.50 -4.11 -14.05
C GLU A 415 20.16 -2.74 -14.34
N LEU A 416 20.80 -2.12 -13.35
CA LEU A 416 21.38 -0.79 -13.46
C LEU A 416 22.88 -0.83 -13.81
N PRO A 417 23.40 0.16 -14.55
CA PRO A 417 24.83 0.22 -14.86
C PRO A 417 25.64 0.49 -13.58
N THR A 418 26.72 -0.27 -13.38
CA THR A 418 27.61 -0.11 -12.22
C THR A 418 28.58 1.07 -12.33
N GLU A 419 28.74 1.62 -13.54
CA GLU A 419 29.59 2.76 -13.84
C GLU A 419 28.87 3.75 -14.77
N GLY A 420 29.23 5.03 -14.67
CA GLY A 420 28.63 6.11 -15.46
C GLY A 420 27.36 6.69 -14.83
N THR A 421 26.87 7.76 -15.45
CA THR A 421 25.76 8.55 -14.89
C THR A 421 24.40 8.00 -15.30
N ILE A 422 23.50 7.82 -14.34
CA ILE A 422 22.09 7.53 -14.59
C ILE A 422 21.32 8.86 -14.61
N VAL A 423 20.64 9.16 -15.70
CA VAL A 423 19.66 10.26 -15.74
C VAL A 423 18.28 9.68 -15.44
N SER A 424 17.69 10.07 -14.32
CA SER A 424 16.40 9.54 -13.88
C SER A 424 15.26 10.54 -14.06
N TYR A 425 14.07 10.06 -14.40
CA TYR A 425 12.86 10.88 -14.48
C TYR A 425 11.60 10.08 -14.09
N CYS A 426 10.53 10.81 -13.72
CA CYS A 426 9.19 10.24 -13.59
C CYS A 426 8.15 11.06 -14.37
N GLN A 427 6.90 11.17 -13.89
CA GLN A 427 5.94 12.07 -14.54
C GLN A 427 6.21 13.54 -14.22
N SER A 428 6.46 13.87 -12.96
CA SER A 428 6.46 15.27 -12.45
C SER A 428 7.49 15.57 -11.35
N GLY A 429 8.41 14.64 -11.06
CA GLY A 429 9.54 14.86 -10.13
C GLY A 429 9.46 14.08 -8.82
N VAL A 430 8.30 13.93 -8.17
CA VAL A 430 8.21 13.35 -6.80
C VAL A 430 8.79 11.93 -6.73
N ARG A 431 8.25 10.98 -7.52
CA ARG A 431 8.76 9.60 -7.59
C ARG A 431 10.23 9.52 -7.97
N ASN A 432 10.70 10.49 -8.76
CA ASN A 432 12.08 10.55 -9.20
C ASN A 432 13.00 10.92 -8.06
N SER A 433 12.66 11.95 -7.27
CA SER A 433 13.47 12.39 -6.13
C SER A 433 13.59 11.29 -5.06
N VAL A 434 12.48 10.57 -4.80
CA VAL A 434 12.47 9.40 -3.91
C VAL A 434 13.45 8.34 -4.41
N ALA A 435 13.30 7.86 -5.64
CA ALA A 435 14.17 6.83 -6.22
C ALA A 435 15.65 7.28 -6.34
N ALA A 436 15.88 8.50 -6.82
CA ALA A 436 17.22 9.06 -7.03
C ALA A 436 17.97 9.29 -5.72
N SER A 437 17.28 9.67 -4.64
CA SER A 437 17.90 9.79 -3.30
C SER A 437 18.40 8.44 -2.80
N ALA A 438 17.61 7.38 -2.98
CA ALA A 438 17.97 6.02 -2.57
C ALA A 438 19.10 5.43 -3.42
N LEU A 439 19.07 5.64 -4.74
CA LEU A 439 20.14 5.22 -5.64
C LEU A 439 21.46 5.93 -5.33
N ARG A 440 21.43 7.24 -5.05
CA ARG A 440 22.63 7.98 -4.61
C ARG A 440 23.17 7.45 -3.29
N ARG A 441 22.30 7.12 -2.33
CA ARG A 441 22.70 6.49 -1.07
C ARG A 441 23.33 5.10 -1.31
N ALA A 442 22.85 4.35 -2.31
CA ALA A 442 23.42 3.07 -2.72
C ALA A 442 24.72 3.20 -3.55
N GLY A 443 25.18 4.42 -3.85
CA GLY A 443 26.47 4.69 -4.50
C GLY A 443 26.43 4.94 -6.01
N TYR A 444 25.24 5.03 -6.62
CA TYR A 444 25.11 5.38 -8.04
C TYR A 444 25.30 6.89 -8.26
N ASP A 445 25.95 7.28 -9.38
CA ASP A 445 25.94 8.68 -9.83
C ASP A 445 24.63 8.96 -10.58
N VAL A 446 23.70 9.60 -9.87
CA VAL A 446 22.37 9.92 -10.42
C VAL A 446 22.25 11.41 -10.62
N VAL A 447 21.80 11.77 -11.82
CA VAL A 447 21.32 13.09 -12.20
C VAL A 447 19.82 13.00 -12.43
N GLU A 448 19.08 14.00 -11.97
CA GLU A 448 17.63 14.06 -12.15
C GLU A 448 17.28 14.96 -13.34
N LEU A 449 16.31 14.55 -14.16
CA LEU A 449 15.78 15.39 -15.23
C LEU A 449 14.77 16.38 -14.66
N ASP A 450 15.08 17.68 -14.74
CA ASP A 450 14.22 18.74 -14.23
C ASP A 450 12.87 18.78 -14.95
N GLY A 451 11.80 18.98 -14.20
CA GLY A 451 10.42 18.84 -14.68
C GLY A 451 10.01 17.43 -15.12
N SER A 452 10.93 16.45 -15.13
CA SER A 452 10.70 15.06 -15.52
C SER A 452 10.03 14.92 -16.90
N TYR A 453 9.20 13.90 -17.14
CA TYR A 453 8.56 13.69 -18.45
C TYR A 453 7.68 14.87 -18.88
N ALA A 454 6.94 15.49 -17.95
CA ALA A 454 6.11 16.65 -18.25
C ALA A 454 6.94 17.85 -18.76
N GLY A 455 8.07 18.13 -18.11
CA GLY A 455 9.02 19.16 -18.54
C GLY A 455 9.60 18.86 -19.93
N TRP A 456 10.04 17.62 -20.15
CA TRP A 456 10.57 17.18 -21.44
C TRP A 456 9.54 17.24 -22.57
N ALA A 457 8.31 16.81 -22.32
CA ALA A 457 7.23 16.83 -23.31
C ALA A 457 6.85 18.27 -23.69
N ALA A 458 6.80 19.19 -22.72
CA ALA A 458 6.57 20.61 -22.99
C ALA A 458 7.69 21.23 -23.83
N TRP A 459 8.95 20.89 -23.54
CA TRP A 459 10.10 21.32 -24.33
C TRP A 459 10.05 20.79 -25.77
N GLN A 460 9.72 19.51 -25.98
CA GLN A 460 9.59 18.93 -27.33
C GLN A 460 8.51 19.64 -28.16
N GLN A 461 7.34 19.88 -27.57
CA GLN A 461 6.27 20.64 -28.22
C GLN A 461 6.72 22.06 -28.62
N SER A 462 7.54 22.70 -27.79
CA SER A 462 8.11 24.01 -28.11
C SER A 462 9.03 23.96 -29.34
N ARG A 463 9.86 22.91 -29.50
CA ARG A 463 10.75 22.74 -30.65
C ARG A 463 9.99 22.50 -31.95
N GLU A 464 8.97 21.66 -31.90
CA GLU A 464 8.14 21.36 -33.07
C GLU A 464 7.41 22.62 -33.56
N SER A 465 6.87 23.43 -32.63
CA SER A 465 6.21 24.69 -32.97
C SER A 465 7.13 25.68 -33.69
N VAL A 466 8.38 25.82 -33.24
CA VAL A 466 9.40 26.71 -33.84
C VAL A 466 9.87 26.19 -35.20
N SER A 467 9.88 24.88 -35.42
CA SER A 467 10.24 24.29 -36.72
C SER A 467 9.14 24.39 -37.79
N SER A 468 7.91 24.67 -37.36
CA SER A 468 6.71 24.75 -38.22
C SER A 468 6.32 26.18 -38.63
N SER A 469 6.98 27.19 -38.06
CA SER A 469 6.85 28.63 -38.33
C SER A 469 8.02 29.14 -39.15
#